data_AF-A0A2T9JI87-F1
#
_entry.id   AF-A0A2T9JI87-F1
#
_cell.length_a   1.000
_cell.length_b   1.000
_cell.length_c   1.000
_cell.angle_alpha   90.00
_cell.angle_beta   90.00
_cell.angle_gamma   90.00
#
_symmetry.space_group_name_H-M   'P 1'
#
loop_
_entity.id
_entity.type
_entity.pdbx_description
1 polymer ?
#
loop_
_entity_poly.entity_id
_entity_poly.type
_entity_poly.pdbx_seq_one_letter_code
_entity_poly.pdbx_strand_id
1 'polypeptide(L)'
;MSHVEGVFLTLALEIGLAQTIAETLKDIDGAIASLPDTVGAATYRQRLEGQRASLRNPTLRTSAALVASMCARDPSLTPRIRSAFADLAARHADLAVFYGQLPAAAQDLQRAS
;
A
#
# COMPACT_ATOMS: atom_id res chain seq x y z
N MET A 1 -15.88 11.51 0.59
CA MET A 1 -15.37 10.13 0.58
C MET A 1 -16.56 9.22 0.43
N SER A 2 -16.55 8.31 -0.55
CA SER A 2 -17.69 7.40 -0.80
C SER A 2 -17.72 6.23 0.19
N HIS A 3 -18.85 5.52 0.28
CA HIS A 3 -18.97 4.33 1.13
C HIS A 3 -17.93 3.26 0.77
N VAL A 4 -17.68 3.04 -0.53
CA VAL A 4 -16.70 2.07 -1.04
C VAL A 4 -15.28 2.42 -0.58
N GLU A 5 -14.87 3.69 -0.72
CA GLU A 5 -13.57 4.19 -0.24
C GLU A 5 -13.42 3.99 1.28
N GLY A 6 -14.47 4.32 2.04
CA GLY A 6 -14.47 4.20 3.50
C GLY A 6 -14.35 2.75 3.98
N VAL A 7 -15.07 1.82 3.35
CA VAL A 7 -14.99 0.37 3.66
C VAL A 7 -13.59 -0.16 3.37
N PHE A 8 -13.03 0.17 2.19
CA PHE A 8 -11.68 -0.24 1.83
C PHE A 8 -10.65 0.29 2.85
N LEU A 9 -10.70 1.58 3.19
CA LEU A 9 -9.76 2.17 4.15
C LEU A 9 -9.90 1.58 5.55
N THR A 10 -11.12 1.29 5.99
CA THR A 10 -11.36 0.64 7.30
C THR A 10 -10.71 -0.73 7.34
N LEU A 11 -10.97 -1.58 6.35
CA LEU A 11 -10.36 -2.91 6.28
C LEU A 11 -8.84 -2.84 6.09
N ALA A 12 -8.33 -1.86 5.33
CA ALA A 12 -6.91 -1.63 5.18
C ALA A 12 -6.24 -1.32 6.52
N LEU A 13 -6.88 -0.50 7.36
CA LEU A 13 -6.41 -0.23 8.73
C LEU A 13 -6.45 -1.48 9.60
N GLU A 14 -7.50 -2.30 9.52
CA GLU A 14 -7.62 -3.57 10.27
C GLU A 14 -6.56 -4.62 9.89
N ILE A 15 -6.05 -4.61 8.66
CA ILE A 15 -4.95 -5.47 8.23
C ILE A 15 -3.56 -4.84 8.48
N GLY A 16 -3.50 -3.67 9.12
CA GLY A 16 -2.25 -3.08 9.59
C GLY A 16 -1.67 -1.95 8.73
N LEU A 17 -2.43 -1.33 7.82
CA LEU A 17 -1.93 -0.25 6.95
C LEU A 17 -1.26 0.89 7.74
N ALA A 18 -1.84 1.30 8.87
CA ALA A 18 -1.26 2.37 9.70
C ALA A 18 0.12 2.00 10.26
N GLN A 19 0.30 0.75 10.71
CA GLN A 19 1.58 0.26 11.19
C GLN A 19 2.61 0.21 10.05
N THR A 20 2.23 -0.33 8.89
CA THR A 20 3.08 -0.37 7.70
C THR A 20 3.54 1.04 7.30
N ILE A 21 2.64 2.04 7.32
CA ILE A 21 2.99 3.44 7.04
C ILE A 21 3.99 3.96 8.07
N ALA A 22 3.77 3.72 9.35
CA ALA A 22 4.65 4.19 10.42
C ALA A 22 6.06 3.58 10.33
N GLU A 23 6.16 2.27 10.08
CA GLU A 23 7.43 1.58 9.88
C GLU A 23 8.15 2.08 8.63
N THR A 24 7.43 2.22 7.51
CA THR A 24 8.01 2.77 6.27
C THR A 24 8.51 4.21 6.46
N LEU A 25 7.77 5.04 7.20
CA LEU A 25 8.20 6.41 7.53
C LEU A 25 9.49 6.40 8.37
N LYS A 26 9.60 5.49 9.34
CA LYS A 26 10.81 5.33 10.17
C LYS A 26 12.01 4.94 9.30
N ASP A 27 11.84 4.00 8.37
CA ASP A 27 12.90 3.55 7.48
C ASP A 27 13.35 4.68 6.54
N ILE A 28 12.41 5.46 6.00
CA ILE A 28 12.71 6.64 5.17
C ILE A 28 13.47 7.69 5.97
N ASP A 29 13.04 7.99 7.20
CA ASP A 29 13.71 8.97 8.06
C ASP A 29 15.15 8.52 8.39
N GLY A 30 15.36 7.23 8.66
CA GLY A 30 16.70 6.65 8.85
C GLY A 30 17.56 6.70 7.59
N ALA A 31 16.98 6.42 6.41
CA ALA A 31 17.67 6.51 5.13
C ALA A 31 18.12 7.94 4.81
N ILE A 32 17.23 8.93 4.99
CA ILE A 32 17.56 10.36 4.80
C ILE A 32 18.70 10.78 5.73
N ALA A 33 18.63 10.40 7.01
CA ALA A 33 19.66 10.73 8.00
C ALA A 33 21.04 10.12 7.67
N SER A 34 21.06 8.98 6.97
CA SER A 34 22.29 8.27 6.60
C SER A 34 22.90 8.74 5.27
N LEU A 35 22.23 9.61 4.51
CA LEU A 35 22.72 10.04 3.21
C LEU A 35 23.86 11.04 3.32
N PRO A 36 24.96 10.84 2.56
CA PRO A 36 26.05 11.81 2.50
C PRO A 36 25.55 13.11 1.88
N ASP A 37 26.05 14.25 2.36
CA ASP A 37 25.70 15.56 1.82
C ASP A 37 26.51 15.86 0.55
N THR A 38 26.10 15.23 -0.55
CA THR A 38 26.74 15.35 -1.87
C THR A 38 25.70 15.64 -2.93
N VAL A 39 26.12 16.34 -4.00
CA VAL A 39 25.24 16.64 -5.15
C VAL A 39 24.65 15.37 -5.77
N GLY A 40 25.41 14.26 -5.78
CA GLY A 40 24.93 12.96 -6.28
C GLY A 40 23.82 12.34 -5.41
N ALA A 41 23.79 12.63 -4.11
CA ALA A 41 22.76 12.15 -3.20
C ALA A 41 21.50 13.03 -3.17
N ALA A 42 21.56 14.26 -3.71
CA ALA A 42 20.46 15.23 -3.67
C ALA A 42 19.17 14.71 -4.34
N THR A 43 19.29 14.10 -5.53
CA THR A 43 18.13 13.54 -6.25
C THR A 43 17.47 12.41 -5.47
N TYR A 44 18.27 11.55 -4.84
CA TYR A 44 17.73 10.44 -4.05
C TYR A 44 17.09 10.93 -2.75
N ARG A 45 17.68 11.93 -2.08
CA ARG A 45 17.08 12.61 -0.93
C ARG A 45 15.73 13.23 -1.26
N GLN A 46 15.64 13.97 -2.36
CA GLN A 46 14.38 14.59 -2.82
C GLN A 46 13.30 13.53 -3.07
N ARG A 47 13.67 12.37 -3.65
CA ARG A 47 12.74 11.24 -3.82
C ARG A 47 12.23 10.72 -2.47
N LEU A 48 13.12 10.48 -1.51
CA LEU A 48 12.74 10.02 -0.17
C LEU A 48 11.84 11.02 0.55
N GLU A 49 12.11 12.32 0.43
CA GLU A 49 11.26 13.38 0.96
C GLU A 49 9.87 13.39 0.32
N GLY A 50 9.79 13.19 -1.00
CA GLY A 50 8.50 13.04 -1.70
C GLY A 50 7.71 11.81 -1.23
N GLN A 51 8.38 10.68 -1.00
CA GLN A 51 7.77 9.48 -0.43
C GLN A 51 7.29 9.72 1.00
N ARG A 52 8.11 10.37 1.83
CA ARG A 52 7.77 10.77 3.21
C ARG A 52 6.52 11.65 3.25
N ALA A 53 6.46 12.68 2.41
CA ALA A 53 5.31 13.57 2.32
C ALA A 53 4.03 12.81 1.91
N SER A 54 4.15 11.91 0.93
CA SER A 54 3.04 11.07 0.45
C SER A 54 2.53 10.10 1.51
N LEU A 55 3.37 9.64 2.42
CA LEU A 55 2.99 8.73 3.51
C LEU A 55 2.39 9.43 4.72
N ARG A 56 2.74 10.70 4.96
CA ARG A 56 2.13 11.52 6.03
C ARG A 56 0.68 11.90 5.74
N ASN A 57 0.36 12.06 4.46
CA ASN A 57 -1.00 12.31 4.00
C ASN A 57 -1.32 11.38 2.82
N PRO A 58 -1.57 10.09 3.08
CA PRO A 58 -1.74 9.09 2.04
C PRO A 58 -3.01 9.35 1.25
N THR A 59 -2.86 9.46 -0.07
CA THR A 59 -3.99 9.44 -0.99
C THR A 59 -4.60 8.04 -1.04
N LEU A 60 -5.84 7.92 -1.52
CA LEU A 60 -6.48 6.63 -1.77
C LEU A 60 -5.62 5.72 -2.65
N ARG A 61 -4.96 6.30 -3.67
CA ARG A 61 -4.03 5.59 -4.56
C ARG A 61 -2.81 5.06 -3.81
N THR A 62 -2.22 5.89 -2.93
CA THR A 62 -1.09 5.49 -2.08
C THR A 62 -1.50 4.34 -1.16
N SER A 63 -2.68 4.44 -0.52
CA SER A 63 -3.21 3.38 0.34
C SER A 63 -3.45 2.08 -0.43
N ALA A 64 -4.05 2.14 -1.62
CA ALA A 64 -4.26 0.97 -2.49
C ALA A 64 -2.94 0.28 -2.88
N ALA A 65 -1.94 1.06 -3.29
CA ALA A 65 -0.62 0.53 -3.62
C ALA A 65 0.07 -0.14 -2.43
N LEU A 66 -0.02 0.46 -1.22
CA LEU A 66 0.52 -0.12 0.00
C LEU A 66 -0.19 -1.41 0.38
N VAL A 67 -1.52 -1.47 0.31
CA VAL A 67 -2.28 -2.70 0.57
C VAL A 67 -1.89 -3.81 -0.40
N ALA A 68 -1.75 -3.52 -1.69
CA ALA A 68 -1.29 -4.51 -2.67
C ALA A 68 0.12 -5.04 -2.33
N SER A 69 1.04 -4.15 -1.94
CA SER A 69 2.38 -4.51 -1.46
C SER A 69 2.34 -5.37 -0.18
N MET A 70 1.46 -5.03 0.77
CA MET A 70 1.26 -5.83 2.00
C MET A 70 0.75 -7.23 1.67
N CYS A 71 -0.25 -7.35 0.79
CA CYS A 71 -0.77 -8.65 0.36
C CYS A 71 0.28 -9.45 -0.42
N ALA A 72 1.14 -8.80 -1.20
CA ALA A 72 2.24 -9.48 -1.89
C ALA A 72 3.29 -10.04 -0.90
N ARG A 73 3.55 -9.35 0.21
CA ARG A 73 4.46 -9.80 1.28
C ARG A 73 3.83 -10.88 2.15
N ASP A 74 2.55 -10.73 2.47
CA ASP A 74 1.75 -11.68 3.25
C ASP A 74 0.43 -11.97 2.52
N PRO A 75 0.41 -13.03 1.68
CA PRO A 75 -0.80 -13.42 0.95
C PRO A 75 -2.00 -13.76 1.84
N SER A 76 -1.80 -14.07 3.13
CA SER A 76 -2.89 -14.39 4.06
C SER A 76 -3.82 -13.20 4.33
N LEU A 77 -3.36 -11.96 4.06
CA LEU A 77 -4.15 -10.75 4.16
C LEU A 77 -5.16 -10.61 3.01
N THR A 78 -4.86 -11.21 1.85
CA THR A 78 -5.63 -10.99 0.62
C THR A 78 -7.12 -11.31 0.77
N PRO A 79 -7.54 -12.46 1.35
CA PRO A 79 -8.96 -12.78 1.50
C PRO A 79 -9.73 -11.74 2.33
N ARG A 80 -9.07 -11.07 3.28
CA ARG A 80 -9.69 -10.08 4.18
C ARG A 80 -10.04 -8.76 3.48
N ILE A 81 -9.31 -8.41 2.41
CA ILE A 81 -9.44 -7.13 1.73
C ILE A 81 -9.93 -7.25 0.27
N ARG A 82 -9.83 -8.44 -0.34
CA ARG A 82 -10.06 -8.66 -1.77
C ARG A 82 -11.41 -8.13 -2.26
N SER A 83 -12.50 -8.39 -1.54
CA SER A 83 -13.83 -7.93 -1.96
C SER A 83 -13.93 -6.41 -1.99
N ALA A 84 -13.53 -5.73 -0.91
CA ALA A 84 -13.57 -4.27 -0.84
C ALA A 84 -12.61 -3.63 -1.85
N PHE A 85 -11.47 -4.26 -2.12
CA PHE A 85 -10.55 -3.78 -3.16
C PHE A 85 -11.13 -4.00 -4.56
N ALA A 86 -11.85 -5.09 -4.83
CA ALA A 86 -12.55 -5.29 -6.09
C ALA A 86 -13.60 -4.19 -6.34
N ASP A 87 -14.40 -3.87 -5.32
CA ASP A 87 -15.40 -2.79 -5.39
C ASP A 87 -14.73 -1.43 -5.62
N LEU A 88 -13.60 -1.19 -4.96
CA LEU A 88 -12.80 0.01 -5.15
C LEU A 88 -12.28 0.11 -6.60
N ALA A 89 -11.73 -0.97 -7.14
CA ALA A 89 -11.21 -1.03 -8.51
C ALA A 89 -12.30 -0.85 -9.57
N ALA A 90 -13.49 -1.38 -9.33
CA ALA A 90 -14.65 -1.20 -10.21
C ALA A 90 -15.09 0.28 -10.28
N ARG A 91 -14.93 1.01 -9.17
CA ARG A 91 -15.28 2.44 -9.08
C ARG A 91 -14.16 3.37 -9.54
N HIS A 92 -12.91 2.96 -9.38
CA HIS A 92 -11.72 3.74 -9.69
C HIS A 92 -10.82 2.95 -10.66
N ALA A 93 -11.02 3.15 -11.96
CA ALA A 93 -10.31 2.41 -13.00
C ALA A 93 -8.78 2.54 -12.88
N ASP A 94 -8.26 3.67 -12.38
CA ASP A 94 -6.83 3.89 -12.17
C ASP A 94 -6.24 3.04 -11.02
N LEU A 95 -7.08 2.48 -10.16
CA LEU A 95 -6.70 1.59 -9.05
C LEU A 95 -6.80 0.10 -9.41
N ALA A 96 -7.44 -0.24 -10.52
CA ALA A 96 -7.61 -1.63 -10.95
C ALA A 96 -6.27 -2.36 -11.17
N VAL A 97 -5.22 -1.62 -11.54
CA VAL A 97 -3.86 -2.15 -11.66
C VAL A 97 -3.35 -2.76 -10.34
N PHE A 98 -3.69 -2.17 -9.19
CA PHE A 98 -3.26 -2.69 -7.88
C PHE A 98 -4.09 -3.89 -7.45
N TYR A 99 -5.39 -3.90 -7.77
CA TYR A 99 -6.24 -5.06 -7.53
C TYR A 99 -5.73 -6.30 -8.31
N GLY A 100 -5.33 -6.11 -9.57
CA GLY A 100 -4.76 -7.18 -10.39
C GLY A 100 -3.43 -7.75 -9.86
N GLN A 101 -2.76 -7.07 -8.92
CA GLN A 101 -1.52 -7.53 -8.28
C GLN A 101 -1.78 -8.38 -7.03
N LEU A 102 -3.02 -8.50 -6.56
CA LEU A 102 -3.33 -9.28 -5.36
C LEU A 102 -3.10 -10.78 -5.59
N PRO A 103 -2.29 -11.47 -4.76
CA PRO A 103 -2.07 -12.91 -4.87
C PRO A 103 -3.38 -13.70 -4.79
N ALA A 104 -3.53 -14.77 -5.56
CA ALA A 104 -4.71 -15.62 -5.51
C ALA A 104 -5.08 -15.99 -4.06
N ALA A 105 -6.36 -15.96 -3.70
CA ALA A 105 -6.77 -16.35 -2.37
C ALA A 105 -6.39 -17.83 -2.17
N ALA A 106 -5.80 -18.19 -1.03
CA ALA A 106 -5.41 -19.59 -0.76
C ALA A 106 -6.57 -20.60 -0.89
N GLN A 107 -7.82 -20.14 -0.79
CA GLN A 107 -9.03 -20.93 -1.03
C GLN A 107 -9.20 -21.38 -2.49
N ASP A 108 -8.59 -20.71 -3.47
CA ASP A 108 -8.59 -21.12 -4.88
C ASP A 108 -7.60 -22.28 -5.14
N LEU A 109 -6.52 -22.39 -4.36
CA LEU A 109 -5.55 -23.48 -4.46
C LEU A 109 -6.09 -24.80 -3.89
N GLN A 110 -6.91 -24.76 -2.84
CA GLN A 110 -7.51 -25.97 -2.25
C GLN A 110 -8.67 -26.56 -3.06
N ARG A 111 -9.28 -25.80 -3.98
CA ARG A 111 -10.33 -26.31 -4.90
C ARG A 111 -9.79 -26.89 -6.20
N ALA A 112 -8.51 -26.68 -6.48
CA ALA A 112 -7.82 -27.21 -7.66
C ALA A 112 -6.97 -28.46 -7.35
N SER A 113 -7.09 -29.02 -6.13
CA SER A 113 -6.41 -30.23 -5.66
C SER A 113 -7.34 -31.43 -5.67
#